data_AF-A0A914B6C2-F1
#
_entry.id   AF-A0A914B6C2-F1
#
_cell.length_a   1.000
_cell.length_b   1.000
_cell.length_c   1.000
_cell.angle_alpha   90.00
_cell.angle_beta   90.00
_cell.angle_gamma   90.00
#
_symmetry.space_group_name_H-M   'P 1'
#
loop_
_entity.id
_entity.type
_entity.pdbx_description
1 polymer ?
#
loop_
_entity_poly.entity_id
_entity_poly.type
_entity_poly.pdbx_seq_one_letter_code
_entity_poly.pdbx_strand_id
1 'polypeptide(L)'
;MMEELQPADAPEIRVDDADDLHPMEIEEEAVEPYEEVGRALVDGLNPVDSVVLTSDRGYLLWINPRGSIEVKFRYGRSGEDFNCFIDPQHQGVTIYELCGNYRKELVVDGRMPLAKSTNPHHIKSTGVRRRENNFEFRSKNSEVRLVLETVRDYDFPPQQAFKFNYVLTL
;
A
#
# COMPACT_ATOMS: atom_id res chain seq x y z
N MET A 1 27.73 23.21 -81.67
CA MET A 1 26.59 22.43 -82.19
C MET A 1 26.43 21.20 -81.30
N MET A 2 25.18 20.82 -81.03
CA MET A 2 24.69 19.84 -80.04
C MET A 2 24.66 20.35 -78.60
N GLU A 3 23.63 20.10 -77.80
CA GLU A 3 22.16 20.07 -77.95
C GLU A 3 21.64 20.19 -76.50
N GLU A 4 20.52 20.86 -76.29
CA GLU A 4 19.93 21.09 -74.96
C GLU A 4 19.56 19.77 -74.26
N LEU A 5 19.74 19.74 -72.93
CA LEU A 5 18.91 18.94 -72.03
C LEU A 5 18.55 19.82 -70.83
N GLN A 6 17.31 20.29 -70.85
CA GLN A 6 16.68 21.01 -69.75
C GLN A 6 16.55 20.05 -68.55
N PRO A 7 16.93 20.44 -67.32
CA PRO A 7 16.68 19.62 -66.15
C PRO A 7 15.19 19.63 -65.81
N ALA A 8 14.62 18.43 -65.64
CA ALA A 8 13.24 18.20 -65.27
C ALA A 8 12.90 18.80 -63.89
N ASP A 9 11.72 19.40 -63.78
CA ASP A 9 11.16 19.90 -62.52
C ASP A 9 11.08 18.78 -61.48
N ALA A 10 11.75 18.98 -60.33
CA ALA A 10 11.59 18.15 -59.16
C ALA A 10 10.20 18.39 -58.54
N PRO A 11 9.47 17.35 -58.10
CA PRO A 11 8.20 17.56 -57.43
C PRO A 11 8.42 18.27 -56.08
N GLU A 12 7.75 19.39 -55.87
CA GLU A 12 7.62 20.03 -54.56
C GLU A 12 7.01 19.03 -53.56
N ILE A 13 7.81 18.64 -52.57
CA ILE A 13 7.32 17.90 -51.41
C ILE A 13 6.60 18.91 -50.53
N ARG A 14 5.27 18.80 -50.45
CA ARG A 14 4.46 19.50 -49.46
C ARG A 14 4.93 19.07 -48.08
N VAL A 15 5.47 20.02 -47.30
CA VAL A 15 5.58 19.89 -45.85
C VAL A 15 4.20 20.20 -45.29
N ASP A 16 3.37 19.17 -45.20
CA ASP A 16 2.16 19.23 -44.39
C ASP A 16 2.59 19.10 -42.92
N ASP A 17 2.45 20.22 -42.23
CA ASP A 17 2.29 20.44 -40.79
C ASP A 17 3.10 19.56 -39.82
N ALA A 18 4.10 20.23 -39.23
CA ALA A 18 4.83 19.79 -38.06
C ALA A 18 3.90 19.53 -36.87
N ASP A 19 4.07 18.36 -36.27
CA ASP A 19 4.05 18.13 -34.83
C ASP A 19 2.88 18.72 -34.02
N ASP A 20 1.66 18.24 -34.29
CA ASP A 20 0.64 18.12 -33.23
C ASP A 20 0.86 16.80 -32.47
N LEU A 21 1.99 16.71 -31.77
CA LEU A 21 2.17 15.73 -30.71
C LEU A 21 1.37 16.22 -29.50
N HIS A 22 0.10 15.83 -29.44
CA HIS A 22 -0.65 15.89 -28.19
C HIS A 22 0.15 15.09 -27.14
N PRO A 23 0.51 15.69 -25.99
CA PRO A 23 1.04 14.91 -24.89
C PRO A 23 -0.02 13.87 -24.53
N MET A 24 0.34 12.58 -24.56
CA MET A 24 -0.49 11.57 -23.93
C MET A 24 -0.64 11.98 -22.47
N GLU A 25 -1.80 12.53 -22.14
CA GLU A 25 -2.26 12.62 -20.77
C GLU A 25 -2.30 11.17 -20.28
N ILE A 26 -1.33 10.81 -19.45
CA ILE A 26 -1.40 9.58 -18.67
C ILE A 26 -2.58 9.82 -17.75
N GLU A 27 -3.75 9.34 -18.14
CA GLU A 27 -4.88 9.20 -17.24
C GLU A 27 -4.37 8.32 -16.09
N GLU A 28 -4.10 8.95 -14.94
CA GLU A 28 -3.97 8.23 -13.68
C GLU A 28 -5.33 7.53 -13.49
N GLU A 29 -5.44 6.29 -13.98
CA GLU A 29 -6.52 5.40 -13.59
C GLU A 29 -6.46 5.33 -12.08
N ALA A 30 -7.39 6.05 -11.43
CA ALA A 30 -7.61 5.93 -10.01
C ALA A 30 -8.00 4.49 -9.74
N VAL A 31 -7.04 3.69 -9.27
CA VAL A 31 -7.30 2.34 -8.79
C VAL A 31 -8.28 2.47 -7.62
N GLU A 32 -9.53 2.11 -7.87
CA GLU A 32 -10.58 2.16 -6.86
C GLU A 32 -10.16 1.32 -5.64
N PRO A 33 -10.26 1.86 -4.42
CA PRO A 33 -9.84 1.14 -3.22
C PRO A 33 -10.68 -0.13 -3.06
N TYR A 34 -10.01 -1.27 -2.93
CA TYR A 34 -10.66 -2.56 -2.74
C TYR A 34 -11.22 -2.66 -1.30
N GLU A 35 -12.55 -2.62 -1.16
CA GLU A 35 -13.24 -2.74 0.13
C GLU A 35 -13.49 -4.22 0.48
N GLU A 36 -12.99 -4.67 1.62
CA GLU A 36 -13.10 -6.07 2.07
C GLU A 36 -13.73 -6.21 3.46
N VAL A 37 -14.56 -7.24 3.60
CA VAL A 37 -15.27 -7.54 4.86
C VAL A 37 -14.57 -8.69 5.58
N GLY A 38 -13.92 -8.41 6.71
CA GLY A 38 -13.44 -9.43 7.64
C GLY A 38 -12.20 -10.21 7.20
N ARG A 39 -11.90 -10.26 5.90
CA ARG A 39 -10.74 -10.97 5.36
C ARG A 39 -10.28 -10.26 4.11
N ALA A 40 -9.00 -9.92 4.05
CA ALA A 40 -8.40 -9.42 2.83
C ALA A 40 -7.24 -10.34 2.39
N LEU A 41 -7.26 -10.70 1.12
CA LEU A 41 -6.22 -11.48 0.46
C LEU A 41 -5.56 -10.60 -0.60
N VAL A 42 -4.28 -10.32 -0.41
CA VAL A 42 -3.49 -9.51 -1.35
C VAL A 42 -2.37 -10.37 -1.90
N ASP A 43 -2.12 -10.31 -3.20
CA ASP A 43 -0.97 -10.94 -3.85
C ASP A 43 0.03 -9.85 -4.27
N GLY A 44 1.27 -9.90 -3.77
CA GLY A 44 2.30 -8.92 -4.12
C GLY A 44 2.81 -8.99 -5.56
N LEU A 45 2.36 -9.97 -6.37
CA LEU A 45 2.63 -9.99 -7.81
C LEU A 45 1.68 -9.10 -8.61
N ASN A 46 0.49 -8.81 -8.08
CA ASN A 46 -0.49 -7.93 -8.69
C ASN A 46 -0.58 -6.64 -7.85
N PRO A 47 -0.33 -5.46 -8.44
CA PRO A 47 -0.30 -4.23 -7.66
C PRO A 47 -1.70 -3.95 -7.06
N VAL A 48 -1.75 -3.87 -5.74
CA VAL A 48 -2.89 -3.32 -5.00
C VAL A 48 -2.31 -2.20 -4.15
N ASP A 49 -2.68 -0.96 -4.47
CA ASP A 49 -2.12 0.20 -3.77
C ASP A 49 -2.70 0.35 -2.36
N SER A 50 -3.99 -0.02 -2.19
CA SER A 50 -4.64 0.04 -0.89
C SER A 50 -5.75 -0.99 -0.67
N VAL A 51 -5.97 -1.32 0.60
CA VAL A 51 -7.05 -2.19 1.08
C VAL A 51 -7.84 -1.49 2.16
N VAL A 52 -9.16 -1.58 2.13
CA VAL A 52 -10.04 -1.03 3.18
C VAL A 52 -10.70 -2.16 3.96
N LEU A 53 -10.54 -2.15 5.29
CA LEU A 53 -11.05 -3.15 6.21
C LEU A 53 -12.12 -2.53 7.12
N THR A 54 -13.36 -3.01 7.01
CA THR A 54 -14.53 -2.37 7.65
C THR A 54 -15.20 -3.17 8.77
N SER A 55 -14.85 -4.45 8.89
CA SER A 55 -15.45 -5.37 9.87
C SER A 55 -14.87 -5.19 11.27
N ASP A 56 -15.65 -5.47 12.31
CA ASP A 56 -15.18 -5.46 13.71
C ASP A 56 -14.03 -6.41 14.00
N ARG A 57 -13.89 -7.52 13.26
CA ARG A 57 -12.80 -8.47 13.44
C ARG A 57 -12.46 -9.18 12.14
N GLY A 58 -11.17 -9.41 11.91
CA GLY A 58 -10.72 -10.05 10.70
C GLY A 58 -9.23 -10.33 10.63
N TYR A 59 -8.74 -10.56 9.41
CA TYR A 59 -7.31 -10.62 9.12
C TYR A 59 -6.98 -10.08 7.73
N LEU A 60 -5.75 -9.59 7.57
CA LEU A 60 -5.11 -9.38 6.27
C LEU A 60 -4.10 -10.51 6.05
N LEU A 61 -4.14 -11.15 4.90
CA LEU A 61 -3.12 -12.09 4.43
C LEU A 61 -2.53 -11.58 3.11
N TRP A 62 -1.27 -11.17 3.16
CA TRP A 62 -0.51 -10.71 2.01
C TRP A 62 0.46 -11.80 1.56
N ILE A 63 0.16 -12.44 0.44
CA ILE A 63 0.92 -13.55 -0.14
C ILE A 63 1.97 -12.99 -1.09
N ASN A 64 3.17 -13.59 -1.08
CA ASN A 64 4.32 -13.12 -1.87
C ASN A 64 4.53 -11.61 -1.78
N PRO A 65 4.55 -11.02 -0.57
CA PRO A 65 4.52 -9.58 -0.40
C PRO A 65 5.70 -8.94 -1.14
N ARG A 66 5.42 -7.86 -1.88
CA ARG A 66 6.41 -7.06 -2.61
C ARG A 66 6.05 -5.58 -2.53
N GLY A 67 7.03 -4.74 -2.20
CA GLY A 67 6.82 -3.30 -2.17
C GLY A 67 6.02 -2.86 -0.96
N SER A 68 4.98 -2.08 -1.18
CA SER A 68 4.19 -1.49 -0.11
C SER A 68 2.71 -1.53 -0.42
N ILE A 69 1.89 -1.68 0.63
CA ILE A 69 0.43 -1.54 0.55
C ILE A 69 -0.06 -0.61 1.65
N GLU A 70 -1.05 0.21 1.34
CA GLU A 70 -1.77 0.99 2.34
C GLU A 70 -2.97 0.19 2.86
N VAL A 71 -3.16 0.13 4.17
CA VAL A 71 -4.31 -0.51 4.80
C VAL A 71 -5.09 0.51 5.60
N LYS A 72 -6.36 0.70 5.24
CA LYS A 72 -7.27 1.63 5.89
C LYS A 72 -8.29 0.86 6.71
N PHE A 73 -8.43 1.16 7.98
CA PHE A 73 -9.49 0.63 8.83
C PHE A 73 -10.59 1.67 8.99
N ARG A 74 -11.85 1.23 8.92
CA ARG A 74 -13.03 2.05 9.22
C ARG A 74 -14.01 1.24 10.06
N TYR A 75 -14.60 1.84 11.08
CA TYR A 75 -15.57 1.13 11.92
C TYR A 75 -16.99 1.35 11.40
N GLY A 76 -17.54 0.35 10.70
CA GLY A 76 -18.89 0.42 10.15
C GLY A 76 -19.16 1.69 9.33
N ARG A 77 -20.37 2.25 9.49
CA ARG A 77 -20.79 3.53 8.85
C ARG A 77 -21.05 4.64 9.86
N SER A 78 -20.68 4.46 11.14
CA SER A 78 -21.05 5.39 12.21
C SER A 78 -20.30 6.73 12.12
N GLY A 79 -19.11 6.73 11.48
CA GLY A 79 -18.23 7.90 11.49
C GLY A 79 -17.67 8.20 12.89
N GLU A 80 -17.76 7.27 13.82
CA GLU A 80 -17.21 7.42 15.17
C GLU A 80 -15.73 7.03 15.20
N ASP A 81 -15.00 7.62 16.15
CA ASP A 81 -13.64 7.17 16.43
C ASP A 81 -13.66 5.84 17.20
N PHE A 82 -12.72 4.97 16.88
CA PHE A 82 -12.60 3.60 17.39
C PHE A 82 -11.15 3.27 17.74
N ASN A 83 -10.96 2.22 18.53
CA ASN A 83 -9.67 1.59 18.74
C ASN A 83 -9.48 0.45 17.74
N CYS A 84 -8.32 0.43 17.10
CA CYS A 84 -7.89 -0.64 16.20
C CYS A 84 -6.78 -1.41 16.88
N PHE A 85 -6.94 -2.73 16.94
CA PHE A 85 -5.95 -3.63 17.48
C PHE A 85 -5.47 -4.54 16.36
N ILE A 86 -4.15 -4.72 16.22
CA ILE A 86 -3.58 -5.67 15.25
C ILE A 86 -2.60 -6.63 15.90
N ASP A 87 -2.43 -7.79 15.26
CA ASP A 87 -1.49 -8.84 15.66
C ASP A 87 -0.67 -9.37 14.49
N PRO A 88 0.49 -8.76 14.19
CA PRO A 88 1.40 -9.26 13.17
C PRO A 88 1.92 -10.64 13.57
N GLN A 89 1.73 -11.64 12.71
CA GLN A 89 2.12 -13.03 12.98
C GLN A 89 3.54 -13.37 12.53
N HIS A 90 4.12 -12.55 11.64
CA HIS A 90 5.39 -12.83 10.97
C HIS A 90 6.29 -11.59 10.93
N GLN A 91 7.60 -11.80 10.80
CA GLN A 91 8.60 -10.74 10.56
C GLN A 91 8.74 -10.47 9.05
N GLY A 92 9.55 -9.49 8.67
CA GLY A 92 9.88 -9.18 7.27
C GLY A 92 8.97 -8.15 6.61
N VAL A 93 7.98 -7.62 7.34
CA VAL A 93 7.19 -6.44 6.94
C VAL A 93 7.27 -5.39 8.03
N THR A 94 7.65 -4.19 7.63
CA THR A 94 7.66 -3.00 8.47
C THR A 94 6.27 -2.36 8.41
N ILE A 95 5.73 -1.99 9.57
CA ILE A 95 4.42 -1.32 9.65
C ILE A 95 4.63 0.11 10.13
N TYR A 96 4.09 1.05 9.37
CA TYR A 96 4.00 2.45 9.73
C TYR A 96 2.56 2.84 9.99
N GLU A 97 2.31 3.72 10.96
CA GLU A 97 1.06 4.49 11.02
C GLU A 97 1.23 5.74 10.17
N LEU A 98 0.23 6.06 9.34
CA LEU A 98 0.19 7.28 8.56
C LEU A 98 -0.58 8.36 9.32
N CYS A 99 0.17 9.23 10.00
CA CYS A 99 -0.33 10.35 10.78
C CYS A 99 -0.56 11.58 9.88
N GLY A 100 -1.81 11.86 9.51
CA GLY A 100 -2.14 12.95 8.59
C GLY A 100 -1.85 12.58 7.13
N ASN A 101 -1.46 13.55 6.29
CA ASN A 101 -1.38 13.30 4.84
C ASN A 101 -0.11 12.55 4.41
N TYR A 102 1.03 12.77 5.07
CA TYR A 102 2.33 12.29 4.57
C TYR A 102 3.30 11.77 5.65
N ARG A 103 2.99 11.94 6.94
CA ARG A 103 3.92 11.57 8.00
C ARG A 103 3.73 10.10 8.36
N LYS A 104 4.74 9.28 8.05
CA LYS A 104 4.82 7.88 8.49
C LYS A 104 5.54 7.80 9.83
N GLU A 105 4.93 7.13 10.81
CA GLU A 105 5.54 6.82 12.10
C GLU A 105 5.79 5.32 12.17
N LEU A 106 7.04 4.92 12.44
CA LEU A 106 7.40 3.51 12.53
C LEU A 106 6.76 2.86 13.76
N VAL A 107 6.00 1.78 13.56
CA VAL A 107 5.31 1.06 14.65
C VAL A 107 5.87 -0.34 14.84
N VAL A 108 6.07 -1.07 13.74
CA VAL A 108 6.73 -2.38 13.74
C VAL A 108 7.93 -2.31 12.82
N ASP A 109 9.12 -2.57 13.36
CA ASP A 109 10.30 -2.83 12.54
C ASP A 109 10.29 -4.30 12.08
N GLY A 110 10.12 -4.51 10.77
CA GLY A 110 10.10 -5.84 10.17
C GLY A 110 11.40 -6.63 10.32
N ARG A 111 12.51 -5.97 10.67
CA ARG A 111 13.82 -6.61 10.91
C ARG A 111 14.01 -7.10 12.33
N MET A 112 13.15 -6.68 13.26
CA MET A 112 13.28 -7.00 14.68
C MET A 112 12.20 -7.98 15.13
N PRO A 113 12.50 -8.87 16.10
CA PRO A 113 11.46 -9.64 16.76
C PRO A 113 10.45 -8.73 17.46
N LEU A 114 9.15 -8.96 17.22
CA LEU A 114 8.04 -8.18 17.79
C LEU A 114 8.13 -8.07 19.33
N ALA A 115 8.54 -9.15 19.99
CA ALA A 115 8.72 -9.19 21.45
C ALA A 115 9.75 -8.16 21.98
N LYS A 116 10.63 -7.64 21.12
CA LYS A 116 11.62 -6.62 21.47
C LYS A 116 11.16 -5.20 21.12
N SER A 117 9.94 -5.01 20.63
CA SER A 117 9.44 -3.68 20.28
C SER A 117 9.33 -2.79 21.52
N THR A 118 9.89 -1.59 21.42
CA THR A 118 9.80 -0.52 22.42
C THR A 118 8.78 0.56 22.03
N ASN A 119 8.06 0.36 20.94
CA ASN A 119 7.14 1.34 20.38
C ASN A 119 5.95 1.59 21.33
N PRO A 120 5.44 2.83 21.45
CA PRO A 120 4.29 3.15 22.30
C PRO A 120 3.00 2.39 21.98
N HIS A 121 2.80 1.99 20.72
CA HIS A 121 1.65 1.19 20.30
C HIS A 121 1.73 -0.26 20.78
N HIS A 122 2.93 -0.74 21.15
CA HIS A 122 3.13 -2.12 21.58
C HIS A 122 2.55 -2.36 22.97
N ILE A 123 1.52 -3.20 23.03
CA ILE A 123 0.88 -3.62 24.27
C ILE A 123 1.74 -4.73 24.90
N LYS A 124 2.43 -4.42 25.99
CA LYS A 124 3.22 -5.42 26.73
C LYS A 124 2.30 -6.52 27.24
N SER A 125 2.63 -7.78 26.90
CA SER A 125 1.92 -8.95 27.40
C SER A 125 1.90 -8.95 28.93
N THR A 126 0.75 -8.64 29.52
CA THR A 126 0.52 -8.84 30.94
C THR A 126 0.13 -10.30 31.14
N GLY A 127 0.79 -11.01 32.06
CA GLY A 127 0.70 -12.47 32.24
C GLY A 127 -0.69 -13.08 32.52
N VAL A 128 -1.75 -12.27 32.48
CA VAL A 128 -3.13 -12.66 32.79
C VAL A 128 -3.98 -12.88 31.53
N ARG A 129 -3.61 -12.30 30.38
CA ARG A 129 -4.33 -12.52 29.11
C ARG A 129 -3.33 -12.55 27.96
N ARG A 130 -3.14 -13.72 27.33
CA ARG A 130 -2.64 -13.75 25.94
C ARG A 130 -3.71 -13.08 25.08
N ARG A 131 -3.65 -11.75 24.95
CA ARG A 131 -4.48 -11.06 23.98
C ARG A 131 -3.91 -11.38 22.61
N GLU A 132 -4.80 -11.76 21.71
CA GLU A 132 -4.52 -12.06 20.31
C GLU A 132 -4.16 -10.81 19.51
N ASN A 133 -3.78 -9.69 20.16
CA ASN A 133 -3.47 -8.40 19.58
C ASN A 133 -2.33 -7.71 20.35
N ASN A 134 -1.32 -7.28 19.62
CA ASN A 134 -0.05 -6.77 20.15
C ASN A 134 0.12 -5.27 19.98
N PHE A 135 -0.61 -4.64 19.06
CA PHE A 135 -0.50 -3.21 18.79
C PHE A 135 -1.88 -2.56 18.84
N GLU A 136 -1.97 -1.39 19.48
CA GLU A 136 -3.19 -0.59 19.61
C GLU A 136 -3.02 0.76 18.92
N PHE A 137 -4.02 1.14 18.13
CA PHE A 137 -4.12 2.41 17.45
C PHE A 137 -5.46 3.04 17.79
N ARG A 138 -5.49 4.36 17.87
CA ARG A 138 -6.72 5.12 18.04
C ARG A 138 -7.00 5.85 16.73
N SER A 139 -8.19 5.64 16.17
CA SER A 139 -8.58 6.32 14.95
C SER A 139 -8.61 7.84 15.14
N LYS A 140 -8.45 8.54 14.03
CA LYS A 140 -8.68 9.97 13.94
C LYS A 140 -9.52 10.21 12.69
N ASN A 141 -10.60 10.98 12.82
CA ASN A 141 -11.56 11.18 11.73
C ASN A 141 -12.10 9.84 11.23
N SER A 142 -12.41 8.92 12.15
CA SER A 142 -13.04 7.63 11.85
C SER A 142 -12.19 6.71 10.95
N GLU A 143 -10.87 6.91 10.93
CA GLU A 143 -9.95 6.07 10.15
C GLU A 143 -8.64 5.80 10.91
N VAL A 144 -8.08 4.60 10.71
CA VAL A 144 -6.69 4.27 11.00
C VAL A 144 -6.03 3.88 9.68
N ARG A 145 -4.91 4.51 9.33
CA ARG A 145 -4.17 4.25 8.09
C ARG A 145 -2.81 3.67 8.43
N LEU A 146 -2.54 2.45 7.94
CA LEU A 146 -1.24 1.81 8.08
C LEU A 146 -0.58 1.67 6.70
N VAL A 147 0.74 1.77 6.65
CA VAL A 147 1.52 1.41 5.48
C VAL A 147 2.40 0.22 5.81
N LEU A 148 2.24 -0.85 5.05
CA LEU A 148 3.02 -2.07 5.19
C LEU A 148 4.10 -2.05 4.11
N GLU A 149 5.36 -2.19 4.50
CA GLU A 149 6.49 -2.19 3.58
C GLU A 149 7.31 -3.46 3.76
N THR A 150 7.55 -4.19 2.66
CA THR A 150 8.42 -5.36 2.69
C THR A 150 9.86 -4.96 2.99
N VAL A 151 10.49 -5.66 3.92
CA VAL A 151 11.94 -5.55 4.11
C VAL A 151 12.63 -6.12 2.86
N ARG A 152 13.36 -5.26 2.15
CA ARG A 152 14.18 -5.65 0.99
C ARG A 152 15.64 -5.65 1.43
N ASP A 153 16.12 -6.79 1.91
CA ASP A 153 17.53 -7.00 2.25
C ASP A 153 17.99 -8.37 1.80
N TYR A 154 19.25 -8.47 1.39
CA TYR A 154 19.84 -9.73 0.89
C TYR A 154 19.89 -10.82 1.98
N ASP A 155 19.95 -10.42 3.25
CA ASP A 155 19.98 -11.30 4.42
C ASP A 155 18.59 -11.75 4.89
N PHE A 156 17.53 -11.14 4.37
CA PHE A 156 16.15 -11.53 4.69
C PHE A 156 15.56 -12.33 3.52
N PRO A 157 15.23 -13.63 3.71
CA PRO A 157 14.62 -14.39 2.64
C PRO A 157 13.29 -13.73 2.25
N PRO A 158 12.93 -13.77 0.95
CA PRO A 158 11.62 -13.29 0.50
C PRO A 158 10.52 -13.94 1.32
N GLN A 159 9.67 -13.13 1.93
CA GLN A 159 8.54 -13.64 2.69
C GLN A 159 7.57 -14.33 1.72
N GLN A 160 7.12 -15.53 2.07
CA GLN A 160 6.09 -16.23 1.29
C GLN A 160 4.69 -15.70 1.62
N ALA A 161 4.49 -15.26 2.87
CA ALA A 161 3.27 -14.62 3.31
C ALA A 161 3.53 -13.74 4.53
N PHE A 162 2.76 -12.68 4.64
CA PHE A 162 2.63 -11.86 5.83
C PHE A 162 1.17 -11.82 6.25
N LYS A 163 0.91 -11.93 7.56
CA LYS A 163 -0.44 -11.94 8.11
C LYS A 163 -0.49 -11.08 9.37
N PHE A 164 -1.56 -10.31 9.51
CA PHE A 164 -1.98 -9.85 10.83
C PHE A 164 -3.47 -10.13 11.04
N ASN A 165 -3.85 -10.44 12.28
CA ASN A 165 -5.26 -10.38 12.69
C ASN A 165 -5.57 -8.97 13.18
N TYR A 166 -6.84 -8.56 13.12
CA TYR A 166 -7.27 -7.27 13.66
C TYR A 166 -8.62 -7.35 14.35
N VAL A 167 -8.84 -6.40 15.27
CA VAL A 167 -10.09 -6.15 15.96
C VAL A 167 -10.32 -4.65 16.04
N LEU A 168 -11.52 -4.19 15.71
CA LEU A 168 -11.97 -2.82 15.84
C LEU A 168 -13.02 -2.73 16.95
N THR A 169 -12.94 -1.73 17.81
CA THR A 169 -13.89 -1.51 18.91
C THR A 169 -14.18 -0.04 19.11
N LEU A 170 -15.43 0.34 19.37
CA LEU A 170 -15.79 1.67 19.86
C LEU A 170 -15.29 1.92 21.29
#